data_AF-A0A2V6WPE5-F1
#
_entry.id   AF-A0A2V6WPE5-F1
#
_cell.length_a   1.000
_cell.length_b   1.000
_cell.length_c   1.000
_cell.angle_alpha   90.00
_cell.angle_beta   90.00
_cell.angle_gamma   90.00
#
_symmetry.space_group_name_H-M   'P 1'
#
loop_
_entity.id
_entity.type
_entity.pdbx_description
1 polymer ?
#
loop_
_entity_poly.entity_id
_entity_poly.type
_entity_poly.pdbx_seq_one_letter_code
_entity_poly.pdbx_strand_id
1 'polypeptide(L)'
;MEQVITAVGEIVGLEISEVDGRAAVTLTRPVALPTERVLTSGCGGGITFRIDHRLFPKRRSSLRVPAEALAERMKDLFAAAVHYQRSRGIHGAALSDGERLLVVAEDVGRHNAVDKVKGEALLQGIPTEDLILLSTGRISSEMLLKAARMGVPLVASRTSPTEMAVGLAEQLDITVCGYVRPGSLDLYCGHALDAEAVPPA
;
A
#
# COMPACT_ATOMS: atom_id res chain seq x y z
N MET A 1 -7.55 -3.37 -6.28
CA MET A 1 -6.72 -2.22 -6.77
C MET A 1 -6.98 -1.86 -8.23
N GLU A 2 -7.85 -2.58 -8.91
CA GLU A 2 -8.08 -2.53 -10.36
C GLU A 2 -9.33 -1.69 -10.69
N GLN A 3 -9.89 -1.02 -9.68
CA GLN A 3 -11.12 -0.21 -9.76
C GLN A 3 -12.37 -0.98 -10.23
N VAL A 4 -12.34 -2.31 -10.14
CA VAL A 4 -13.51 -3.17 -10.44
C VAL A 4 -14.58 -3.04 -9.37
N ILE A 5 -14.20 -2.87 -8.10
CA ILE A 5 -15.09 -2.74 -6.93
C ILE A 5 -14.73 -1.45 -6.21
N THR A 6 -15.73 -0.58 -5.95
CA THR A 6 -15.55 0.69 -5.24
C THR A 6 -16.25 0.72 -3.88
N ALA A 7 -17.34 -0.03 -3.73
CA ALA A 7 -18.08 -0.18 -2.47
C ALA A 7 -18.44 -1.65 -2.20
N VAL A 8 -18.53 -2.02 -0.91
CA VAL A 8 -18.96 -3.37 -0.49
C VAL A 8 -20.34 -3.72 -1.03
N GLY A 9 -21.26 -2.75 -1.10
CA GLY A 9 -22.62 -2.95 -1.62
C GLY A 9 -22.68 -3.34 -3.11
N GLU A 10 -21.58 -3.28 -3.84
CA GLU A 10 -21.50 -3.81 -5.20
C GLU A 10 -21.34 -5.34 -5.23
N ILE A 11 -20.96 -5.98 -4.12
CA ILE A 11 -20.74 -7.42 -4.02
C ILE A 11 -22.04 -8.10 -3.59
N VAL A 12 -22.56 -9.00 -4.43
CA VAL A 12 -23.78 -9.79 -4.13
C VAL A 12 -23.45 -11.23 -3.74
N GLY A 13 -22.24 -11.69 -4.01
CA GLY A 13 -21.79 -13.04 -3.65
C GLY A 13 -20.27 -13.15 -3.63
N LEU A 14 -19.77 -13.98 -2.71
CA LEU A 14 -18.37 -14.38 -2.61
C LEU A 14 -18.33 -15.88 -2.32
N GLU A 15 -17.70 -16.64 -3.22
CA GLU A 15 -17.48 -18.07 -3.06
C GLU A 15 -15.98 -18.38 -3.06
N ILE A 16 -15.54 -19.19 -2.10
CA ILE A 16 -14.13 -19.60 -1.98
C ILE A 16 -14.05 -21.11 -2.20
N SER A 17 -13.33 -21.52 -3.24
CA SER A 17 -12.94 -22.92 -3.47
C SER A 17 -11.53 -23.12 -2.93
N GLU A 18 -11.40 -23.83 -1.81
CA GLU A 18 -10.10 -24.25 -1.27
C GLU A 18 -9.42 -25.31 -2.15
N VAL A 19 -10.20 -26.09 -2.89
CA VAL A 19 -9.70 -27.12 -3.80
C VAL A 19 -8.93 -26.50 -4.96
N ASP A 20 -9.45 -25.42 -5.52
CA ASP A 20 -8.88 -24.78 -6.71
C ASP A 20 -8.10 -23.49 -6.39
N GLY A 21 -8.07 -23.08 -5.11
CA GLY A 21 -7.49 -21.81 -4.67
C GLY A 21 -8.18 -20.60 -5.32
N ARG A 22 -9.50 -20.67 -5.55
CA ARG A 22 -10.26 -19.68 -6.32
C ARG A 22 -11.21 -18.90 -5.43
N ALA A 23 -11.19 -17.57 -5.55
CA ALA A 23 -12.24 -16.69 -5.06
C ALA A 23 -13.10 -16.22 -6.24
N ALA A 24 -14.38 -16.54 -6.24
CA ALA A 24 -15.36 -16.05 -7.21
C ALA A 24 -16.20 -14.94 -6.56
N VAL A 25 -16.17 -13.75 -7.16
CA VAL A 25 -16.91 -12.58 -6.69
C VAL A 25 -17.99 -12.25 -7.70
N THR A 26 -19.24 -12.19 -7.25
CA THR A 26 -20.39 -11.76 -8.05
C THR A 26 -20.74 -10.32 -7.70
N LEU A 27 -20.88 -9.47 -8.71
CA LEU A 27 -21.20 -8.05 -8.53
C LEU A 27 -22.60 -7.70 -9.01
N THR A 28 -23.13 -6.57 -8.53
CA THR A 28 -24.42 -5.99 -8.96
C THR A 28 -24.44 -5.56 -10.42
N ARG A 29 -23.27 -5.45 -11.05
CA ARG A 29 -23.08 -4.98 -12.43
C ARG A 29 -22.06 -5.85 -13.18
N PRO A 30 -22.16 -5.96 -14.52
CA PRO A 30 -21.14 -6.63 -15.31
C PRO A 30 -19.79 -5.91 -15.21
N VAL A 31 -18.71 -6.69 -15.22
CA VAL A 31 -17.35 -6.17 -15.26
C VAL A 31 -16.89 -6.12 -16.72
N ALA A 32 -16.56 -4.92 -17.20
CA ALA A 32 -15.85 -4.77 -18.46
C ALA A 32 -14.35 -5.06 -18.22
N LEU A 33 -13.86 -6.15 -18.81
CA LEU A 33 -12.43 -6.43 -18.77
C LEU A 33 -11.70 -5.48 -19.74
N PRO A 34 -10.48 -5.01 -19.41
CA PRO A 34 -9.67 -4.24 -20.33
C PRO A 34 -9.44 -5.03 -21.62
N THR A 35 -9.76 -4.44 -22.77
CA THR A 35 -9.51 -5.02 -24.10
C THR A 35 -8.04 -4.92 -24.51
N GLU A 36 -7.32 -3.93 -23.99
CA GLU A 36 -5.87 -3.79 -24.17
C GLU A 36 -5.13 -4.21 -22.89
N ARG A 37 -4.17 -5.13 -23.04
CA ARG A 37 -3.23 -5.51 -21.99
C ARG A 37 -1.93 -4.75 -22.17
N VAL A 38 -1.62 -3.83 -21.26
CA VAL A 38 -0.32 -3.18 -21.22
C VAL A 38 0.67 -4.14 -20.54
N LEU A 39 1.54 -4.76 -21.33
CA LEU A 39 2.59 -5.63 -20.82
C LEU A 39 3.79 -4.77 -20.40
N THR A 40 4.01 -4.62 -19.10
CA THR A 40 5.24 -4.02 -18.56
C THR A 40 6.24 -5.10 -18.17
N SER A 41 7.51 -4.72 -18.00
CA SER A 41 8.57 -5.61 -17.48
C SER A 41 8.43 -5.93 -15.97
N GLY A 42 7.41 -5.37 -15.30
CA GLY A 42 7.00 -5.70 -13.94
C GLY A 42 5.93 -6.79 -13.92
N CYS A 43 5.74 -7.45 -12.78
CA CYS A 43 4.77 -8.54 -12.64
C CYS A 43 3.29 -8.07 -12.71
N GLY A 44 3.02 -6.76 -12.74
CA GLY A 44 1.69 -6.16 -12.59
C GLY A 44 1.14 -5.38 -13.80
N GLY A 45 1.80 -5.35 -14.96
CA GLY A 45 1.15 -4.95 -16.23
C GLY A 45 0.67 -3.49 -16.37
N GLY A 46 1.51 -2.50 -16.05
CA GLY A 46 1.32 -1.05 -16.30
C GLY A 46 2.26 -0.23 -15.40
N ILE A 47 2.93 0.89 -15.74
CA ILE A 47 2.80 1.94 -16.76
C ILE A 47 4.24 2.46 -17.04
N THR A 48 4.61 2.75 -18.30
CA THR A 48 5.88 3.40 -18.65
C THR A 48 5.77 4.92 -18.48
N PHE A 49 6.46 5.52 -17.51
CA PHE A 49 6.78 6.96 -17.28
C PHE A 49 5.68 8.05 -17.43
N ARG A 50 4.53 7.80 -18.04
CA ARG A 50 3.42 8.73 -18.27
C ARG A 50 2.28 8.35 -17.35
N ILE A 51 2.22 8.98 -16.19
CA ILE A 51 1.02 8.94 -15.34
C ILE A 51 -0.09 9.70 -16.07
N ASP A 52 -1.23 9.07 -16.27
CA ASP A 52 -2.46 9.81 -16.56
C ASP A 52 -3.04 10.33 -15.24
N HIS A 53 -2.89 11.63 -14.98
CA HIS A 53 -3.41 12.28 -13.78
C HIS A 53 -4.94 12.23 -13.67
N ARG A 54 -5.67 11.86 -14.73
CA ARG A 54 -7.11 11.55 -14.65
C ARG A 54 -7.36 10.24 -13.91
N LEU A 55 -6.47 9.27 -14.08
CA LEU A 55 -6.54 7.95 -13.42
C LEU A 55 -5.95 7.99 -12.01
N PHE A 56 -5.01 8.91 -11.76
CA PHE A 56 -4.33 9.10 -10.49
C PHE A 56 -4.30 10.60 -10.12
N PRO A 57 -5.42 11.15 -9.62
CA PRO A 57 -5.44 12.54 -9.19
C PRO A 57 -4.54 12.72 -7.96
N LYS A 58 -3.78 13.83 -7.92
CA LYS A 58 -3.06 14.25 -6.71
C LYS A 58 -4.06 14.43 -5.57
N ARG A 59 -3.75 13.87 -4.41
CA ARG A 59 -4.54 14.04 -3.18
C ARG A 59 -3.68 14.76 -2.17
N ARG A 60 -4.11 15.95 -1.76
CA ARG A 60 -3.47 16.67 -0.67
C ARG A 60 -4.04 16.14 0.63
N SER A 61 -3.16 15.74 1.53
CA SER A 61 -3.49 15.39 2.91
C SER A 61 -2.77 16.34 3.86
N SER A 62 -3.41 16.65 4.98
CA SER A 62 -2.79 17.36 6.10
C SER A 62 -2.05 16.44 7.06
N LEU A 63 -1.99 15.13 6.78
CA LEU A 63 -1.31 14.16 7.64
C LEU A 63 0.13 14.59 7.91
N ARG A 64 0.50 14.58 9.19
CA ARG A 64 1.84 14.81 9.70
C ARG A 64 2.15 13.74 10.73
N VAL A 65 3.31 13.11 10.60
CA VAL A 65 3.69 11.95 11.40
C VAL A 65 5.13 12.15 11.89
N PRO A 66 5.37 12.14 13.22
CA PRO A 66 6.72 12.12 13.76
C PRO A 66 7.50 10.88 13.28
N ALA A 67 8.78 11.06 12.98
CA ALA A 67 9.67 9.96 12.57
C ALA A 67 9.64 8.76 13.54
N GLU A 68 9.64 9.04 14.84
CA GLU A 68 9.59 8.03 15.90
C GLU A 68 8.27 7.25 15.90
N ALA A 69 7.14 7.96 15.72
CA ALA A 69 5.82 7.32 15.63
C ALA A 69 5.76 6.38 14.41
N LEU A 70 6.26 6.82 13.25
CA LEU A 70 6.32 5.97 12.06
C LEU A 70 7.18 4.72 12.28
N ALA A 71 8.34 4.87 12.95
CA ALA A 71 9.22 3.76 13.28
C ALA A 71 8.57 2.76 14.26
N GLU A 72 7.86 3.25 15.27
CA GLU A 72 7.10 2.38 16.20
C GLU A 72 5.96 1.66 15.47
N ARG A 73 5.23 2.32 14.57
CA ARG A 73 4.21 1.63 13.75
C ARG A 73 4.81 0.56 12.84
N MET A 74 6.01 0.78 12.31
CA MET A 74 6.71 -0.24 11.53
C MET A 74 7.14 -1.45 12.39
N LYS A 75 7.53 -1.20 13.63
CA LYS A 75 7.83 -2.24 14.63
C LYS A 75 6.56 -3.01 15.03
N ASP A 76 5.44 -2.32 15.20
CA ASP A 76 4.14 -2.95 15.45
C ASP A 76 3.74 -3.88 14.30
N LEU A 77 3.93 -3.44 13.04
CA LEU A 77 3.67 -4.30 11.87
C LEU A 77 4.57 -5.53 11.91
N PHE A 78 5.86 -5.35 12.23
CA PHE A 78 6.75 -6.48 12.36
C PHE A 78 6.29 -7.47 13.44
N ALA A 79 5.80 -6.99 14.59
CA ALA A 79 5.28 -7.82 15.67
C ALA A 79 3.98 -8.55 15.29
N ALA A 80 3.05 -7.85 14.62
CA ALA A 80 1.77 -8.41 14.19
C ALA A 80 1.90 -9.44 13.05
N ALA A 81 2.91 -9.29 12.18
CA ALA A 81 3.17 -10.18 11.05
C ALA A 81 3.92 -11.46 11.51
N VAL A 82 3.24 -12.33 12.26
CA VAL A 82 3.84 -13.52 12.90
C VAL A 82 4.40 -14.50 11.86
N HIS A 83 3.71 -14.71 10.74
CA HIS A 83 4.17 -15.64 9.71
C HIS A 83 5.38 -15.07 8.94
N TYR A 84 5.42 -13.75 8.75
CA TYR A 84 6.57 -13.03 8.20
C TYR A 84 7.81 -13.23 9.07
N GLN A 85 7.68 -13.10 10.39
CA GLN A 85 8.79 -13.32 11.31
C GLN A 85 9.36 -14.75 11.23
N ARG A 86 8.48 -15.75 11.14
CA ARG A 86 8.86 -17.17 11.17
C ARG A 86 9.46 -17.65 9.85
N SER A 87 8.84 -17.28 8.73
CA SER A 87 9.19 -17.86 7.42
C SER A 87 10.20 -17.04 6.63
N ARG A 88 10.20 -15.70 6.80
CA ARG A 88 10.92 -14.73 5.96
C ARG A 88 10.67 -14.84 4.43
N GLY A 89 9.77 -15.72 4.01
CA GLY A 89 9.39 -15.96 2.62
C GLY A 89 8.04 -15.35 2.24
N ILE A 90 7.45 -14.57 3.14
CA ILE A 90 6.20 -13.84 2.90
C ILE A 90 6.40 -12.35 3.15
N HIS A 91 5.34 -11.57 2.99
CA HIS A 91 5.28 -10.14 3.22
C HIS A 91 4.09 -9.78 4.12
N GLY A 92 4.26 -8.70 4.88
CA GLY A 92 3.20 -8.06 5.66
C GLY A 92 2.95 -6.66 5.15
N ALA A 93 1.71 -6.21 5.24
CA ALA A 93 1.31 -4.83 5.01
C ALA A 93 0.31 -4.39 6.08
N ALA A 94 0.25 -3.09 6.35
CA ALA A 94 -0.73 -2.53 7.27
C ALA A 94 -1.18 -1.12 6.87
N LEU A 95 -2.36 -0.75 7.33
CA LEU A 95 -2.81 0.64 7.42
C LEU A 95 -2.68 1.13 8.85
N SER A 96 -2.22 2.37 9.00
CA SER A 96 -2.01 3.02 10.29
C SER A 96 -2.51 4.46 10.23
N ASP A 97 -3.13 4.93 11.31
CA ASP A 97 -3.47 6.34 11.52
C ASP A 97 -2.28 7.16 12.09
N GLY A 98 -1.17 6.50 12.39
CA GLY A 98 0.02 7.06 13.02
C GLY A 98 0.10 6.71 14.51
N GLU A 99 -1.04 6.48 15.15
CA GLU A 99 -1.15 6.11 16.57
C GLU A 99 -1.26 4.59 16.77
N ARG A 100 -1.86 3.88 15.82
CA ARG A 100 -2.05 2.43 15.87
C ARG A 100 -2.21 1.84 14.48
N LEU A 101 -2.05 0.51 14.41
CA LEU A 101 -2.43 -0.24 13.22
C LEU A 101 -3.95 -0.45 13.21
N LEU A 102 -4.57 -0.15 12.07
CA LEU A 102 -6.01 -0.33 11.84
C LEU A 102 -6.29 -1.66 11.14
N VAL A 103 -5.44 -2.02 10.19
CA VAL A 103 -5.56 -3.23 9.38
C VAL A 103 -4.18 -3.82 9.19
N VAL A 104 -4.06 -5.14 9.30
CA VAL A 104 -2.82 -5.89 9.02
C VAL A 104 -3.16 -7.09 8.15
N ALA A 105 -2.37 -7.34 7.11
CA ALA A 105 -2.49 -8.57 6.32
C ALA A 105 -1.12 -9.11 5.90
N GLU A 106 -1.07 -10.43 5.74
CA GLU A 106 0.11 -11.16 5.27
C GLU A 106 -0.19 -11.91 3.96
N ASP A 107 0.82 -12.04 3.11
CA ASP A 107 0.77 -12.85 1.90
C ASP A 107 2.17 -13.20 1.40
N VAL A 108 2.32 -14.29 0.64
CA VAL A 108 3.58 -14.64 -0.03
C VAL A 108 4.07 -13.49 -0.93
N GLY A 109 3.15 -12.80 -1.60
CA GLY A 109 3.45 -11.65 -2.45
C GLY A 109 3.16 -10.31 -1.76
N ARG A 110 4.13 -9.38 -1.78
CA ARG A 110 3.92 -8.00 -1.26
C ARG A 110 2.72 -7.27 -1.88
N HIS A 111 2.46 -7.52 -3.16
CA HIS A 111 1.34 -6.93 -3.88
C HIS A 111 0.00 -7.38 -3.31
N ASN A 112 -0.11 -8.69 -3.04
CA ASN A 112 -1.31 -9.30 -2.47
C ASN A 112 -1.51 -8.89 -1.01
N ALA A 113 -0.42 -8.75 -0.24
CA ALA A 113 -0.51 -8.26 1.14
C ALA A 113 -1.18 -6.86 1.18
N VAL A 114 -0.79 -5.96 0.27
CA VAL A 114 -1.41 -4.63 0.16
C VAL A 114 -2.85 -4.71 -0.38
N ASP A 115 -3.13 -5.61 -1.33
CA ASP A 115 -4.50 -5.81 -1.82
C ASP A 115 -5.43 -6.30 -0.72
N LYS A 116 -4.97 -7.23 0.12
CA LYS A 116 -5.72 -7.72 1.29
C LYS A 116 -5.96 -6.60 2.30
N VAL A 117 -4.96 -5.76 2.57
CA VAL A 117 -5.15 -4.58 3.44
C VAL A 117 -6.23 -3.65 2.90
N LYS A 118 -6.26 -3.37 1.59
CA LYS A 118 -7.33 -2.54 0.99
C LYS A 118 -8.68 -3.25 1.01
N GLY A 119 -8.72 -4.54 0.75
CA GLY A 119 -9.94 -5.35 0.82
C GLY A 119 -10.54 -5.32 2.23
N GLU A 120 -9.71 -5.53 3.24
CA GLU A 120 -10.13 -5.50 4.64
C GLU A 120 -10.60 -4.10 5.07
N ALA A 121 -9.87 -3.04 4.68
CA ALA A 121 -10.32 -1.67 4.92
C ALA A 121 -11.68 -1.37 4.27
N LEU A 122 -11.90 -1.87 3.05
CA LEU A 122 -13.18 -1.75 2.36
C LEU A 122 -14.30 -2.47 3.13
N LEU A 123 -14.07 -3.71 3.57
CA LEU A 123 -15.04 -4.51 4.34
C LEU A 123 -15.39 -3.85 5.69
N GLN A 124 -14.41 -3.23 6.35
CA GLN A 124 -14.60 -2.53 7.61
C GLN A 124 -15.12 -1.09 7.45
N GLY A 125 -15.25 -0.58 6.22
CA GLY A 125 -15.65 0.80 5.96
C GLY A 125 -14.62 1.84 6.41
N ILE A 126 -13.35 1.48 6.46
CA ILE A 126 -12.25 2.36 6.88
C ILE A 126 -11.79 3.21 5.67
N PRO A 127 -11.92 4.56 5.73
CA PRO A 127 -11.37 5.44 4.70
C PRO A 127 -9.83 5.40 4.73
N THR A 128 -9.20 5.45 3.56
CA THR A 128 -7.75 5.28 3.42
C THR A 128 -7.00 6.57 3.12
N GLU A 129 -7.71 7.68 2.91
CA GLU A 129 -7.20 8.93 2.36
C GLU A 129 -6.27 9.73 3.30
N ASP A 130 -6.29 9.45 4.60
CA ASP A 130 -5.42 10.10 5.61
C ASP A 130 -4.64 9.06 6.43
N LEU A 131 -4.39 7.89 5.84
CA LEU A 131 -3.69 6.79 6.50
C LEU A 131 -2.31 6.55 5.91
N ILE A 132 -1.48 5.88 6.69
CA ILE A 132 -0.14 5.44 6.32
C ILE A 132 -0.23 3.99 5.83
N LEU A 133 0.32 3.72 4.64
CA LEU A 133 0.56 2.36 4.19
C LEU A 133 1.96 1.89 4.62
N LEU A 134 2.00 0.85 5.44
CA LEU A 134 3.22 0.20 5.89
C LEU A 134 3.42 -1.11 5.10
N SER A 135 4.65 -1.41 4.69
CA SER A 135 4.98 -2.66 4.01
C SER A 135 6.32 -3.24 4.44
N THR A 136 6.42 -4.57 4.50
CA THR A 136 7.71 -5.25 4.69
C THR A 136 8.49 -5.45 3.38
N GLY A 137 7.85 -5.25 2.22
CA GLY A 137 8.46 -5.42 0.89
C GLY A 137 8.94 -4.11 0.26
N ARG A 138 9.71 -4.21 -0.83
CA ARG A 138 10.17 -3.05 -1.61
C ARG A 138 9.01 -2.24 -2.19
N ILE A 139 9.18 -0.92 -2.22
CA ILE A 139 8.23 0.00 -2.85
C ILE A 139 8.60 0.11 -4.33
N SER A 140 8.04 -0.77 -5.16
CA SER A 140 8.10 -0.62 -6.63
C SER A 140 7.08 0.42 -7.10
N SER A 141 7.19 0.84 -8.37
CA SER A 141 6.19 1.70 -9.03
C SER A 141 4.77 1.13 -8.90
N GLU A 142 4.60 -0.17 -9.10
CA GLU A 142 3.31 -0.86 -8.96
C GLU A 142 2.75 -0.78 -7.52
N MET A 143 3.61 -0.94 -6.51
CA MET A 143 3.22 -0.81 -5.10
C MET A 143 2.78 0.61 -4.78
N LEU A 144 3.50 1.61 -5.32
CA LEU A 144 3.14 3.01 -5.15
C LEU A 144 1.83 3.35 -5.88
N LEU A 145 1.59 2.84 -7.09
CA LEU A 145 0.33 3.06 -7.79
C LEU A 145 -0.86 2.45 -7.02
N LYS A 146 -0.67 1.32 -6.33
CA LYS A 146 -1.67 0.78 -5.40
C LYS A 146 -1.93 1.74 -4.25
N ALA A 147 -0.88 2.27 -3.62
CA ALA A 147 -0.99 3.30 -2.59
C ALA A 147 -1.75 4.55 -3.08
N ALA A 148 -1.41 5.04 -4.28
CA ALA A 148 -2.09 6.16 -4.91
C ALA A 148 -3.59 5.89 -5.16
N ARG A 149 -3.96 4.66 -5.54
CA ARG A 149 -5.37 4.25 -5.69
C ARG A 149 -6.10 4.12 -4.36
N MET A 150 -5.38 3.77 -3.29
CA MET A 150 -5.92 3.87 -1.93
C MET A 150 -6.08 5.33 -1.50
N GLY A 151 -5.34 6.25 -2.13
CA GLY A 151 -5.31 7.65 -1.75
C GLY A 151 -4.50 7.92 -0.49
N VAL A 152 -3.66 6.98 -0.05
CA VAL A 152 -2.81 7.18 1.13
C VAL A 152 -1.73 8.24 0.85
N PRO A 153 -1.49 9.19 1.75
CA PRO A 153 -0.49 10.25 1.57
C PRO A 153 0.93 9.83 1.98
N LEU A 154 1.10 8.72 2.70
CA LEU A 154 2.41 8.24 3.16
C LEU A 154 2.54 6.73 2.94
N VAL A 155 3.65 6.31 2.32
CA VAL A 155 4.06 4.91 2.18
C VAL A 155 5.40 4.72 2.85
N ALA A 156 5.48 3.76 3.78
CA ALA A 156 6.71 3.42 4.47
C ALA A 156 7.05 1.94 4.32
N SER A 157 8.34 1.64 4.14
CA SER A 157 8.83 0.27 4.03
C SER A 157 10.04 0.00 4.89
N ARG A 158 10.19 -1.26 5.31
CA ARG A 158 11.41 -1.78 5.94
C ARG A 158 12.62 -1.86 5.01
N THR A 159 12.40 -1.71 3.71
CA THR A 159 13.41 -1.86 2.66
C THR A 159 13.30 -0.73 1.63
N SER A 160 13.94 -0.88 0.47
CA SER A 160 14.13 0.20 -0.48
C SER A 160 12.89 0.49 -1.34
N PRO A 161 12.65 1.77 -1.68
CA PRO A 161 11.92 2.14 -2.88
C PRO A 161 12.79 2.03 -4.13
N THR A 162 12.16 1.91 -5.30
CA THR A 162 12.87 2.08 -6.59
C THR A 162 12.86 3.55 -6.99
N GLU A 163 13.83 3.98 -7.80
CA GLU A 163 13.88 5.34 -8.37
C GLU A 163 12.56 5.70 -9.07
N MET A 164 12.02 4.78 -9.87
CA MET A 164 10.73 4.96 -10.52
C MET A 164 9.58 5.15 -9.51
N ALA A 165 9.59 4.47 -8.36
CA ALA A 165 8.59 4.69 -7.33
C ALA A 165 8.73 6.09 -6.70
N VAL A 166 9.95 6.54 -6.43
CA VAL A 166 10.19 7.89 -5.90
C VAL A 166 9.70 8.96 -6.88
N GLY A 167 10.05 8.86 -8.16
CA GLY A 167 9.61 9.83 -9.17
C GLY A 167 8.07 9.84 -9.37
N LEU A 168 7.41 8.68 -9.28
CA LEU A 168 5.94 8.63 -9.29
C LEU A 168 5.34 9.28 -8.03
N ALA A 169 5.98 9.13 -6.88
CA ALA A 169 5.48 9.67 -5.61
C ALA A 169 5.52 11.20 -5.59
N GLU A 170 6.59 11.79 -6.11
CA GLU A 170 6.70 13.25 -6.31
C GLU A 170 5.60 13.78 -7.24
N GLN A 171 5.31 13.07 -8.33
CA GLN A 171 4.24 13.45 -9.25
C GLN A 171 2.84 13.35 -8.62
N LEU A 172 2.67 12.47 -7.61
CA LEU A 172 1.38 12.19 -6.98
C LEU A 172 1.21 12.83 -5.60
N ASP A 173 2.19 13.59 -5.12
CA ASP A 173 2.26 14.19 -3.78
C ASP A 173 2.19 13.15 -2.63
N ILE A 174 2.82 11.98 -2.84
CA ILE A 174 2.90 10.90 -1.83
C ILE A 174 4.25 10.95 -1.14
N THR A 175 4.26 10.85 0.18
CA THR A 175 5.49 10.75 0.98
C THR A 175 6.00 9.31 0.99
N VAL A 176 7.29 9.12 0.75
CA VAL A 176 7.92 7.79 0.69
C VAL A 176 9.08 7.71 1.68
N CYS A 177 8.97 6.78 2.62
CA CYS A 177 10.02 6.43 3.57
C CYS A 177 10.50 5.00 3.33
N GLY A 178 11.81 4.81 3.22
CA GLY A 178 12.44 3.49 3.11
C GLY A 178 13.26 3.15 4.35
N TYR A 179 13.66 1.89 4.45
CA TYR A 179 14.52 1.38 5.52
C TYR A 179 14.06 1.70 6.94
N VAL A 180 12.75 1.87 7.14
CA VAL A 180 12.18 2.29 8.42
C VAL A 180 12.39 1.22 9.49
N ARG A 181 13.08 1.61 10.57
CA ARG A 181 13.43 0.80 11.74
C ARG A 181 13.37 1.68 12.99
N PRO A 182 13.27 1.09 14.19
CA PRO A 182 13.47 1.86 15.42
C PRO A 182 14.81 2.62 15.37
N GLY A 183 14.74 3.96 15.52
CA GLY A 183 15.90 4.85 15.52
C GLY A 183 16.49 5.22 14.16
N SER A 184 15.98 4.72 13.03
CA SER A 184 16.51 5.04 11.70
C SER A 184 15.47 4.88 10.59
N LEU A 185 15.41 5.86 9.69
CA LEU A 185 14.63 5.80 8.46
C LEU A 185 15.26 6.71 7.40
N ASP A 186 14.97 6.43 6.14
CA ASP A 186 15.34 7.29 5.02
C ASP A 186 14.08 7.91 4.41
N LEU A 187 13.97 9.24 4.45
CA LEU A 187 12.95 9.98 3.71
C LEU A 187 13.42 10.20 2.27
N TYR A 188 12.71 9.64 1.30
CA TYR A 188 13.06 9.77 -0.12
C TYR A 188 12.38 10.96 -0.79
N CYS A 189 11.11 11.22 -0.46
CA CYS A 189 10.36 12.36 -0.97
C CYS A 189 9.10 12.62 -0.12
N GLY A 190 8.49 13.80 -0.30
CA GLY A 190 7.25 14.21 0.34
C GLY A 190 7.46 15.00 1.63
N HIS A 191 6.35 15.28 2.33
CA HIS A 191 6.30 16.26 3.40
C HIS A 191 5.35 15.86 4.55
N ALA A 192 4.84 14.63 4.55
CA ALA A 192 3.98 14.11 5.62
C ALA A 192 4.77 13.60 6.85
N LEU A 193 6.11 13.57 6.77
CA LEU A 193 6.98 13.17 7.87
C LEU A 193 7.56 14.42 8.56
N ASP A 194 7.45 14.49 9.88
CA ASP A 194 8.09 15.53 10.69
C ASP A 194 9.49 15.06 11.09
N ALA A 195 10.51 15.65 10.47
CA ALA A 195 11.91 15.20 10.58
C ALA A 195 12.65 15.74 11.82
N GLU A 196 12.01 16.54 12.69
CA GLU A 196 12.68 17.16 13.85
C GLU A 196 13.08 16.19 14.98
N ALA A 197 12.90 14.87 14.82
CA ALA A 197 13.13 13.87 15.87
C ALA A 197 14.12 12.74 15.51
N VAL A 198 15.04 12.95 14.56
CA VAL A 198 16.14 11.98 14.34
C VAL A 198 17.46 12.65 14.76
N PRO A 199 18.01 12.36 15.95
CA PRO A 199 19.34 12.86 16.29
C PRO A 199 20.36 12.32 15.27
N PRO A 200 21.32 13.14 14.83
CA PRO A 200 22.37 12.68 13.92
C PRO A 200 23.17 11.54 14.57
N ALA A 201 23.52 10.55 13.74
CA ALA A 201 24.28 9.36 14.10
C ALA A 201 25.65 9.67 14.72
#